data_AF-A0A134B4J3-F1
#
_entry.id   AF-A0A134B4J3-F1
#
_cell.length_a   1.000
_cell.length_b   1.000
_cell.length_c   1.000
_cell.angle_alpha   90.00
_cell.angle_beta   90.00
_cell.angle_gamma   90.00
#
_symmetry.space_group_name_H-M   'P 1'
#
loop_
_entity.id
_entity.type
_entity.pdbx_description
1 polymer ?
#
loop_
_entity_poly.entity_id
_entity_poly.type
_entity_poly.pdbx_seq_one_letter_code
_entity_poly.pdbx_strand_id
1 'polypeptide(L)'
;MEEDASASLSNIDEQEEIPEETSFNGSNAKTAQPSKRKRNARTKDSSPAMDFPEYEQRFLTGVRNGRNKSGFSIHTEILQILRDVLNDIRSEASITGYIENILLDHLKTYQDLLNHTASQRRRDKTIDL
;
A
#
# COMPACT_ATOMS: atom_id res chain seq x y z
N MET A 1 10.26 -47.22 33.17
CA MET A 1 11.69 -47.35 33.51
C MET A 1 12.39 -47.81 32.25
N GLU A 2 13.66 -47.40 32.09
CA GLU A 2 14.57 -47.57 30.93
C GLU A 2 14.44 -46.41 29.91
N GLU A 3 15.14 -45.29 30.12
CA GLU A 3 16.57 -44.96 29.84
C GLU A 3 16.85 -44.79 28.34
N ASP A 4 16.96 -43.56 27.83
CA ASP A 4 18.18 -42.71 27.71
C ASP A 4 19.13 -43.17 26.59
N ALA A 5 19.30 -42.29 25.59
CA ALA A 5 20.54 -42.18 24.82
C ALA A 5 20.51 -40.88 24.00
N SER A 6 21.09 -39.85 24.60
CA SER A 6 21.58 -38.67 23.88
C SER A 6 22.69 -39.05 22.89
N ALA A 7 22.70 -38.43 21.71
CA ALA A 7 23.92 -38.31 20.90
C ALA A 7 23.86 -37.01 20.09
N SER A 8 24.52 -35.98 20.64
CA SER A 8 24.98 -34.80 19.91
C SER A 8 26.36 -35.08 19.34
N LEU A 9 26.57 -34.78 18.05
CA LEU A 9 27.84 -34.51 17.35
C LEU A 9 27.43 -34.00 15.95
N SER A 10 28.04 -33.05 15.24
CA SER A 10 28.96 -31.94 15.47
C SER A 10 29.24 -31.37 14.07
N ASN A 11 29.12 -30.05 13.90
CA ASN A 11 29.81 -29.11 13.00
C ASN A 11 30.50 -29.58 11.70
N ILE A 12 30.32 -28.80 10.61
CA ILE A 12 31.30 -28.30 9.59
C ILE A 12 30.45 -27.50 8.58
N ASP A 13 30.41 -26.16 8.64
CA ASP A 13 31.28 -25.17 7.96
C ASP A 13 31.41 -25.36 6.44
N GLU A 14 30.59 -24.64 5.68
CA GLU A 14 30.91 -24.25 4.30
C GLU A 14 30.65 -22.76 4.14
N GLN A 15 31.77 -22.03 4.14
CA GLN A 15 31.95 -20.62 3.75
C GLN A 15 31.57 -20.45 2.26
N GLU A 16 30.74 -19.47 1.93
CA GLU A 16 31.15 -18.18 1.34
C GLU A 16 31.63 -18.29 -0.12
N GLU A 17 30.83 -17.78 -1.06
CA GLU A 17 31.37 -17.24 -2.32
C GLU A 17 30.51 -16.06 -2.81
N ILE A 18 30.93 -14.87 -2.39
CA ILE A 18 30.70 -13.58 -3.03
C ILE A 18 31.72 -13.41 -4.17
N PRO A 19 31.31 -12.96 -5.36
CA PRO A 19 32.26 -12.29 -6.25
C PRO A 19 32.17 -10.77 -6.13
N GLU A 20 33.24 -10.18 -5.59
CA GLU A 20 33.52 -8.74 -5.64
C GLU A 20 33.91 -8.25 -7.05
N GLU A 21 33.59 -6.97 -7.26
CA GLU A 21 34.19 -5.94 -8.13
C GLU A 21 35.05 -6.31 -9.34
N THR A 22 34.73 -5.65 -10.46
CA THR A 22 35.78 -4.94 -11.22
C THR A 22 35.36 -3.52 -11.56
N SER A 23 36.02 -2.57 -10.89
CA SER A 23 36.20 -1.18 -11.28
C SER A 23 36.74 -1.06 -12.71
N PHE A 24 36.15 -0.20 -13.53
CA PHE A 24 36.81 0.37 -14.71
C PHE A 24 36.62 1.88 -14.73
N ASN A 25 37.59 2.57 -14.13
CA ASN A 25 37.82 3.98 -14.30
C ASN A 25 38.41 4.25 -15.69
N GLY A 26 37.66 4.93 -16.56
CA GLY A 26 38.09 5.31 -17.90
C GLY A 26 37.60 6.70 -18.27
N SER A 27 38.39 7.72 -17.93
CA SER A 27 38.16 9.11 -18.31
C SER A 27 38.51 9.33 -19.79
N ASN A 28 37.57 9.79 -20.62
CA ASN A 28 37.86 10.87 -21.58
C ASN A 28 36.60 11.53 -22.16
N ALA A 29 36.76 12.83 -22.40
CA ALA A 29 35.78 13.82 -22.81
C ALA A 29 35.23 13.61 -24.23
N LYS A 30 33.99 14.09 -24.46
CA LYS A 30 33.63 15.07 -25.50
C LYS A 30 32.12 15.37 -25.49
N THR A 31 31.81 16.61 -25.11
CA THR A 31 30.76 17.48 -25.66
C THR A 31 29.71 16.86 -26.58
N ALA A 32 28.49 16.73 -26.09
CA ALA A 32 27.28 16.94 -26.88
C ALA A 32 26.16 17.42 -25.95
N GLN A 33 25.84 18.72 -26.04
CA GLN A 33 24.69 19.29 -25.33
C GLN A 33 23.39 18.66 -25.84
N PRO A 34 22.53 18.11 -24.97
CA PRO A 34 21.15 17.87 -25.36
C PRO A 34 20.38 19.19 -25.27
N SER A 35 19.87 19.58 -26.42
CA SER A 35 19.03 20.73 -26.72
C SER A 35 18.08 21.11 -25.59
N LYS A 36 18.06 22.41 -25.25
CA LYS A 36 17.06 23.06 -24.38
C LYS A 36 15.64 22.82 -24.92
N ARG A 37 15.02 21.68 -24.58
CA ARG A 37 13.58 21.51 -24.72
C ARG A 37 12.95 22.28 -23.57
N LYS A 38 12.53 23.51 -23.88
CA LYS A 38 11.54 24.28 -23.13
C LYS A 38 10.25 23.45 -23.07
N ARG A 39 10.18 22.49 -22.14
CA ARG A 39 8.91 21.92 -21.71
C ARG A 39 8.38 22.87 -20.66
N ASN A 40 7.57 23.83 -21.10
CA ASN A 40 6.54 24.41 -20.26
C ASN A 40 5.52 23.28 -19.98
N ALA A 41 5.91 22.27 -19.19
CA ALA A 41 4.96 21.44 -18.51
C ALA A 41 4.57 22.25 -17.29
N ARG A 42 3.53 23.06 -17.49
CA ARG A 42 2.68 23.61 -16.44
C ARG A 42 2.63 22.54 -15.35
N THR A 43 3.23 22.83 -14.20
CA THR A 43 2.95 22.10 -12.97
C THR A 43 1.43 22.13 -12.90
N LYS A 44 0.80 21.00 -13.24
CA LYS A 44 -0.62 20.85 -13.03
C LYS A 44 -0.68 20.81 -11.52
N ASP A 45 -0.94 21.98 -10.95
CA ASP A 45 -1.14 22.18 -9.53
C ASP A 45 -2.02 21.03 -9.11
N SER A 46 -1.42 20.10 -8.35
CA SER A 46 -2.08 18.89 -7.92
C SER A 46 -3.02 19.31 -6.80
N SER A 47 -4.03 20.09 -7.15
CA SER A 47 -5.16 20.35 -6.30
C SER A 47 -5.70 18.97 -5.92
N PRO A 48 -5.80 18.67 -4.62
CA PRO A 48 -6.36 17.40 -4.18
C PRO A 48 -7.75 17.24 -4.82
N ALA A 49 -8.13 15.99 -5.10
CA ALA A 49 -9.39 15.67 -5.76
C ALA A 49 -10.62 16.17 -4.98
N MET A 50 -10.44 16.48 -3.69
CA MET A 50 -11.44 17.04 -2.78
C MET A 50 -10.79 17.99 -1.76
N ASP A 51 -11.59 18.86 -1.13
CA ASP A 51 -11.14 19.66 0.01
C ASP A 51 -11.17 18.85 1.32
N PHE A 52 -10.57 19.39 2.38
CA PHE A 52 -10.48 18.68 3.66
C PHE A 52 -11.84 18.46 4.34
N PRO A 53 -12.77 19.44 4.39
CA PRO A 53 -14.10 19.19 4.94
C PRO A 53 -14.85 18.05 4.23
N GLU A 54 -14.78 17.99 2.91
CA GLU A 54 -15.36 16.89 2.14
C GLU A 54 -14.67 15.56 2.49
N TYR A 55 -13.34 15.57 2.64
CA TYR A 55 -12.57 14.39 3.06
C TYR A 55 -13.01 13.87 4.43
N GLU A 56 -13.17 14.77 5.39
CA GLU A 56 -13.59 14.44 6.76
C GLU A 56 -14.97 13.79 6.77
N GLN A 57 -15.94 14.36 6.04
CA GLN A 57 -17.29 13.79 5.94
C GLN A 57 -17.28 12.42 5.27
N ARG A 58 -16.40 12.21 4.30
CA ARG A 58 -16.35 10.99 3.51
C ARG A 58 -15.63 9.84 4.23
N PHE A 59 -14.56 10.13 4.96
CA PHE A 59 -13.68 9.09 5.51
C PHE A 59 -13.58 9.07 7.05
N LEU A 60 -13.80 10.20 7.72
CA LEU A 60 -13.60 10.32 9.17
C LEU A 60 -14.91 10.29 9.97
N THR A 61 -16.02 9.95 9.31
CA THR A 61 -17.32 9.78 9.99
C THR A 61 -17.40 8.45 10.72
N GLY A 62 -18.08 8.47 11.87
CA GLY A 62 -18.32 7.27 12.67
C GLY A 62 -19.11 6.23 11.87
N VAL A 63 -18.54 5.05 11.68
CA VAL A 63 -19.20 3.96 10.97
C VAL A 63 -20.19 3.28 11.91
N ARG A 64 -21.37 2.91 11.41
CA ARG A 64 -22.38 2.22 12.20
C ARG A 64 -21.82 0.86 12.60
N ASN A 65 -21.59 0.64 13.89
CA ASN A 65 -21.10 -0.62 14.45
C ASN A 65 -22.05 -1.78 14.13
N GLY A 66 -21.87 -2.38 12.95
CA GLY A 66 -22.60 -3.56 12.52
C GLY A 66 -22.16 -4.77 13.32
N ARG A 67 -23.12 -5.65 13.63
CA ARG A 67 -22.92 -6.88 14.42
C ARG A 67 -22.09 -7.95 13.70
N ASN A 68 -21.61 -7.67 12.48
CA ASN A 68 -20.96 -8.60 11.55
C ASN A 68 -19.55 -8.10 11.17
N LYS A 69 -18.64 -8.00 12.14
CA LYS A 69 -17.24 -7.63 11.87
C LYS A 69 -16.48 -8.82 11.29
N SER A 70 -15.68 -8.59 10.26
CA SER A 70 -14.77 -9.57 9.67
C SER A 70 -13.34 -9.32 10.18
N GLY A 71 -12.56 -10.37 10.41
CA GLY A 71 -11.13 -10.29 10.66
C GLY A 71 -10.35 -10.49 9.36
N PHE A 72 -9.53 -9.52 8.97
CA PHE A 72 -8.64 -9.65 7.81
C PHE A 72 -7.22 -9.21 8.18
N SER A 73 -6.25 -9.78 7.47
CA SER A 73 -4.83 -9.45 7.66
C SER A 73 -4.45 -8.25 6.79
N ILE A 74 -3.68 -7.34 7.36
CA ILE A 74 -3.04 -6.22 6.66
C ILE A 74 -1.59 -6.08 7.14
N HIS A 75 -0.74 -5.52 6.29
CA HIS A 75 0.62 -5.20 6.68
C HIS A 75 0.63 -4.18 7.82
N THR A 76 1.49 -4.43 8.80
CA THR A 76 1.65 -3.59 9.99
C THR A 76 2.08 -2.16 9.61
N GLU A 77 2.91 -2.02 8.59
CA GLU A 77 3.34 -0.72 8.05
C GLU A 77 2.15 0.12 7.56
N ILE A 78 1.25 -0.47 6.78
CA ILE A 78 0.04 0.21 6.29
C ILE A 78 -0.85 0.62 7.48
N LEU A 79 -1.04 -0.28 8.45
CA LEU A 79 -1.81 0.03 9.64
C LEU A 79 -1.19 1.18 10.44
N GLN A 80 0.14 1.26 10.51
CA GLN A 80 0.83 2.33 11.20
C GLN A 80 0.64 3.67 10.49
N ILE A 81 0.81 3.71 9.17
CA ILE A 81 0.55 4.92 8.37
C ILE A 81 -0.87 5.43 8.61
N LEU A 82 -1.87 4.55 8.62
CA LEU A 82 -3.26 4.94 8.86
C LEU A 82 -3.47 5.49 10.27
N ARG A 83 -2.76 4.97 11.28
CA ARG A 83 -2.81 5.52 12.65
C ARG A 83 -2.15 6.89 12.72
N ASP A 84 -1.00 7.04 12.08
CA ASP A 84 -0.25 8.30 12.08
C ASP A 84 -1.07 9.41 11.41
N VAL A 85 -1.75 9.11 10.30
CA VAL A 85 -2.68 10.05 9.64
C VAL A 85 -3.77 10.53 10.60
N LEU A 86 -4.43 9.61 11.32
CA LEU A 86 -5.50 9.99 12.27
C LEU A 86 -4.96 10.84 13.42
N ASN A 87 -3.75 10.53 13.91
CA ASN A 87 -3.09 11.29 14.98
C ASN A 87 -2.70 12.71 14.52
N ASP A 88 -2.11 12.83 13.34
CA ASP A 88 -1.60 14.10 12.80
C ASP A 88 -2.74 15.09 12.54
N ILE A 89 -3.86 14.61 12.02
CA ILE A 89 -5.06 15.44 11.78
C ILE A 89 -5.96 15.55 13.02
N ARG A 90 -5.59 14.92 14.14
CA ARG A 90 -6.33 14.88 15.41
C ARG A 90 -7.78 14.41 15.25
N SER A 91 -7.99 13.42 14.39
CA SER A 91 -9.33 12.86 14.18
C SER A 91 -9.73 11.96 15.34
N GLU A 92 -10.99 12.06 15.76
CA GLU A 92 -11.59 11.14 16.74
C GLU A 92 -12.11 9.84 16.08
N ALA A 93 -11.97 9.71 14.76
CA ALA A 93 -12.41 8.52 14.04
C ALA A 93 -11.63 7.28 14.49
N SER A 94 -12.34 6.17 14.68
CA SER A 94 -11.68 4.89 14.97
C SER A 94 -10.87 4.41 13.76
N ILE A 95 -9.71 3.78 14.01
CA ILE A 95 -8.89 3.17 12.95
C ILE A 95 -9.68 2.18 12.09
N THR A 96 -10.54 1.37 12.72
CA THR A 96 -11.38 0.41 12.02
C THR A 96 -12.40 1.12 11.13
N GLY A 97 -13.06 2.15 11.64
CA GLY A 97 -14.03 2.93 10.87
C GLY A 97 -13.40 3.66 9.68
N TYR A 98 -12.21 4.23 9.89
CA TYR A 98 -11.47 4.90 8.82
C TYR A 98 -11.12 3.93 7.68
N ILE A 99 -10.63 2.72 8.01
CA ILE A 99 -10.38 1.67 7.03
C ILE A 99 -11.66 1.24 6.32
N GLU A 100 -12.74 1.01 7.07
CA GLU A 100 -14.05 0.65 6.50
C GLU A 100 -14.55 1.70 5.51
N ASN A 101 -14.44 2.99 5.85
CA ASN A 101 -14.85 4.08 4.95
C ASN A 101 -14.00 4.16 3.69
N ILE A 102 -12.68 3.99 3.77
CA ILE A 102 -11.80 3.95 2.60
C ILE A 102 -12.22 2.80 1.65
N LEU A 103 -12.47 1.62 2.21
CA LEU A 103 -12.87 0.45 1.42
C LEU A 103 -14.26 0.65 0.80
N LEU A 104 -15.23 1.16 1.56
CA LEU A 104 -16.56 1.48 1.06
C LEU A 104 -16.51 2.50 -0.06
N ASP A 105 -15.71 3.54 0.10
CA ASP A 105 -15.56 4.59 -0.89
C ASP A 105 -14.94 4.08 -2.19
N HIS A 106 -13.90 3.25 -2.07
CA HIS A 106 -13.29 2.58 -3.23
C HIS A 106 -14.34 1.74 -3.98
N LEU A 107 -15.12 0.93 -3.25
CA LEU A 107 -16.15 0.08 -3.87
C LEU A 107 -17.25 0.90 -4.54
N LYS A 108 -17.67 2.01 -3.92
CA LYS A 108 -18.67 2.93 -4.51
C LYS A 108 -18.12 3.64 -5.75
N THR A 109 -16.92 4.21 -5.65
CA THR A 109 -16.28 4.97 -6.73
C THR A 109 -16.09 4.12 -7.99
N TYR A 110 -15.76 2.83 -7.83
CA TYR A 110 -15.53 1.92 -8.94
C TYR A 110 -16.68 0.94 -9.20
N GLN A 111 -17.87 1.16 -8.60
CA GLN A 111 -18.99 0.22 -8.68
C GLN A 111 -19.37 -0.12 -10.12
N ASP A 112 -19.56 0.88 -10.99
CA ASP A 112 -19.95 0.67 -12.38
C ASP A 112 -18.89 -0.08 -13.19
N LEU A 113 -17.61 0.30 -13.00
CA LEU A 113 -16.48 -0.37 -13.65
C LEU A 113 -16.39 -1.84 -13.24
N LEU A 114 -16.50 -2.11 -11.93
CA LEU A 114 -16.44 -3.46 -11.38
C LEU A 114 -17.65 -4.29 -11.83
N ASN A 115 -18.86 -3.73 -11.77
CA ASN A 115 -20.09 -4.40 -12.21
C ASN A 115 -20.08 -4.67 -13.72
N HIS A 116 -19.62 -3.73 -14.53
CA HIS A 116 -19.47 -3.92 -15.98
C HIS A 116 -18.51 -5.06 -16.28
N THR A 117 -17.32 -5.04 -15.67
CA THR A 117 -16.31 -6.10 -15.84
C THR A 117 -16.80 -7.46 -15.34
N ALA A 118 -17.52 -7.50 -14.21
CA ALA A 118 -18.12 -8.72 -13.67
C ALA A 118 -19.20 -9.30 -14.61
N SER A 119 -20.05 -8.44 -15.17
CA SER A 119 -21.09 -8.84 -16.13
C SER A 119 -20.51 -9.46 -17.41
N GLN A 120 -19.39 -8.91 -17.90
CA GLN A 120 -18.65 -9.48 -19.03
C GLN A 120 -18.04 -10.85 -18.70
N ARG A 121 -17.67 -11.10 -17.44
CA ARG A 121 -17.11 -12.37 -16.96
C ARG A 121 -18.17 -13.42 -16.56
N ARG A 122 -19.46 -13.13 -16.72
CA ARG A 122 -20.60 -14.02 -16.41
C ARG A 122 -20.62 -14.55 -14.97
N ARG A 123 -20.87 -13.66 -14.00
CA ARG A 123 -21.69 -13.94 -12.81
C ARG A 123 -22.51 -12.67 -12.53
N ASP A 124 -23.72 -12.82 -12.02
CA ASP A 124 -24.67 -11.72 -11.74
C ASP A 124 -24.05 -10.55 -10.96
N LYS A 125 -24.72 -9.39 -10.98
CA LYS A 125 -24.28 -8.11 -10.36
C LYS A 125 -23.55 -8.37 -9.04
N THR A 126 -22.29 -7.95 -8.95
CA THR A 126 -21.42 -8.27 -7.82
C THR A 126 -21.56 -7.27 -6.66
N ILE A 127 -21.94 -6.01 -6.94
CA ILE A 127 -22.07 -4.97 -5.90
C ILE A 127 -23.36 -4.16 -6.11
N ASP A 128 -24.25 -4.21 -5.12
CA ASP A 128 -25.45 -3.39 -4.97
C ASP A 128 -25.41 -2.76 -3.56
N LEU A 129 -25.04 -1.47 -3.48
CA LEU A 129 -24.76 -0.72 -2.25
C LEU A 129 -25.58 0.55 -2.18
#